data_AF-A0AA39HFV8-F1
#
_entry.id   AF-A0AA39HFV8-F1
#
_cell.length_a   1.000
_cell.length_b   1.000
_cell.length_c   1.000
_cell.angle_alpha   90.00
_cell.angle_beta   90.00
_cell.angle_gamma   90.00
#
_symmetry.space_group_name_H-M   'P 1'
#
loop_
_entity.id
_entity.type
_entity.pdbx_description
1 polymer ?
#
loop_
_entity_poly.entity_id
_entity_poly.type
_entity_poly.pdbx_seq_one_letter_code
_entity_poly.pdbx_strand_id
1 'polypeptide(L)' 'MPSSFLLLCFFCLLEVASGRVVRSPPDSSISTCFDRSGEDVCVWYRTSGFCEEKSVERWIREGCERTCGFCV' A
#
# COMPACT_ATOMS: atom_id res chain seq x y z
N MET A 1 32.08 0.35 38.90
CA MET A 1 31.64 -0.68 37.95
C MET A 1 30.17 -0.41 37.54
N PRO A 2 29.92 0.48 36.56
CA PRO A 2 28.57 0.85 36.12
C PRO A 2 28.02 -0.02 34.96
N SER A 3 28.77 -1.05 34.54
CA SER A 3 28.55 -1.79 33.30
C SER A 3 27.31 -2.69 33.28
N SER A 4 26.78 -3.08 34.45
CA SER A 4 25.59 -3.96 34.54
C SER A 4 24.26 -3.22 34.35
N PHE A 5 24.18 -1.94 34.70
CA PHE A 5 22.93 -1.17 34.56
C PHE A 5 22.61 -0.82 33.09
N LEU A 6 23.65 -0.57 32.28
CA LEU A 6 23.49 -0.26 30.85
C LEU A 6 23.03 -1.46 30.02
N LEU A 7 23.44 -2.67 30.40
CA LEU A 7 23.01 -3.92 29.76
C LEU A 7 21.52 -4.18 29.99
N LEU A 8 21.00 -3.94 31.20
CA LEU A 8 19.58 -4.12 31.51
C LEU A 8 18.69 -3.14 30.73
N CYS A 9 19.12 -1.90 30.55
CA CYS A 9 18.39 -0.92 29.72
C CYS A 9 18.35 -1.31 28.24
N PHE A 10 19.41 -1.93 27.72
CA PHE A 10 19.46 -2.43 26.34
C PHE A 10 18.48 -3.59 26.11
N PHE A 11 18.35 -4.50 27.09
CA PHE A 11 17.41 -5.62 27.01
C PHE A 11 15.94 -5.17 27.01
N CYS A 12 15.58 -4.15 27.80
CA CYS A 12 14.21 -3.61 27.80
C CYS A 12 13.82 -2.96 26.45
N LEU A 13 14.77 -2.35 25.74
CA LEU A 13 14.51 -1.74 24.43
C LEU A 13 14.41 -2.79 23.31
N LEU A 14 15.10 -3.94 23.42
CA LEU A 14 15.05 -4.99 22.41
C LEU A 14 13.73 -5.78 22.42
N GLU A 15 13.12 -6.00 23.60
CA GLU A 15 11.86 -6.75 23.71
C GLU A 15 10.62 -5.97 23.19
N VAL A 16 10.65 -4.63 23.22
CA VAL A 16 9.58 -3.77 22.69
C VAL A 16 9.47 -3.80 21.16
N ALA A 17 10.45 -4.36 20.45
CA ALA A 17 10.43 -4.47 18.99
C ALA A 17 9.75 -5.75 18.48
N SER A 18 9.41 -6.71 19.35
CA SER A 18 8.71 -7.95 18.94
C SER A 18 7.18 -7.84 19.08
N GLY A 19 6.63 -6.68 18.76
CA GLY A 19 5.23 -6.60 18.36
C GLY A 19 5.07 -7.34 17.05
N ARG A 20 4.61 -8.60 17.08
CA ARG A 20 4.10 -9.29 15.89
C ARG A 20 2.89 -8.49 15.39
N VAL A 21 3.12 -7.55 14.50
CA VAL A 21 2.07 -6.98 13.66
C VAL A 21 1.57 -8.13 12.80
N VAL A 22 0.52 -8.81 13.26
CA VAL A 22 -0.34 -9.60 12.39
C VAL A 22 -0.92 -8.59 11.41
N ARG A 23 -0.34 -8.47 10.22
CA ARG A 23 -1.01 -7.84 9.10
C ARG A 23 -2.19 -8.73 8.79
N SER A 24 -3.36 -8.38 9.32
CA SER A 24 -4.62 -8.99 8.91
C SER A 24 -4.69 -8.93 7.38
N PRO A 25 -5.06 -10.03 6.70
CA PRO A 25 -5.40 -9.92 5.29
C PRO A 25 -6.50 -8.85 5.14
N PRO A 26 -6.44 -7.98 4.12
CA PRO A 26 -7.50 -7.00 3.90
C PRO A 26 -8.82 -7.77 3.81
N ASP A 27 -9.76 -7.34 4.65
CA ASP A 27 -11.10 -7.87 4.72
C ASP A 27 -11.70 -7.94 3.31
N SER A 28 -11.93 -9.17 2.84
CA SER A 28 -12.38 -9.50 1.48
C SER A 28 -13.82 -9.04 1.17
N SER A 29 -14.35 -8.03 1.87
CA SER A 29 -15.68 -7.47 1.63
C SER A 29 -15.72 -5.96 1.43
N ILE A 30 -14.59 -5.26 1.54
CA ILE A 30 -14.46 -3.87 1.06
C ILE A 30 -13.89 -3.96 -0.35
N SER A 31 -14.69 -3.61 -1.36
CA SER A 31 -14.21 -3.31 -2.71
C SER A 31 -13.26 -2.11 -2.60
N THR A 32 -12.03 -2.39 -2.19
CA THR A 32 -10.98 -1.40 -2.06
C THR A 32 -10.66 -0.96 -3.47
N CYS A 33 -11.14 0.23 -3.82
CA CYS A 33 -10.81 0.81 -5.11
C CYS A 33 -9.39 1.34 -5.02
N PHE A 34 -8.45 0.67 -5.69
CA PHE A 34 -7.05 1.07 -5.70
C PHE A 34 -6.40 0.76 -7.04
N ASP A 35 -5.34 1.51 -7.33
CA ASP A 35 -4.56 1.31 -8.54
C ASP A 35 -3.69 0.05 -8.40
N ARG A 36 -4.00 -1.00 -9.18
CA ARG A 36 -3.22 -2.25 -9.22
C ARG A 36 -1.92 -2.10 -10.01
N SER A 37 -1.90 -1.23 -11.03
CA SER A 37 -0.74 -0.99 -11.87
C SER A 37 0.34 -0.14 -11.19
N GLY A 38 0.04 0.43 -10.03
CA GLY A 38 0.92 1.35 -9.30
C GLY A 38 0.69 2.82 -9.66
N GLU A 39 1.00 3.71 -8.72
CA GLU A 39 0.71 5.15 -8.84
C GLU A 39 1.40 5.79 -10.05
N ASP A 40 2.70 5.56 -10.24
CA ASP A 40 3.48 6.17 -11.33
C ASP A 40 2.93 5.80 -12.72
N VAL A 41 2.55 4.53 -12.89
CA VAL A 41 2.00 3.99 -14.13
C VAL A 41 0.63 4.59 -14.41
N CYS A 42 -0.23 4.66 -13.40
CA CYS A 42 -1.55 5.24 -13.54
C CYS A 42 -1.52 6.76 -13.76
N VAL A 43 -0.57 7.47 -13.15
CA VAL A 43 -0.33 8.90 -13.43
C VAL A 43 0.09 9.10 -14.88
N TRP A 44 0.96 8.25 -15.41
CA TRP A 44 1.34 8.30 -16.82
C TRP A 44 0.14 8.05 -17.74
N TYR A 45 -0.68 7.03 -17.44
CA TYR A 45 -1.90 6.74 -18.20
C TYR A 45 -2.89 7.91 -18.19
N ARG A 46 -3.13 8.51 -17.02
CA ARG A 46 -4.00 9.69 -16.86
C ARG A 46 -3.49 10.88 -17.66
N THR A 47 -2.19 11.18 -17.55
CA THR A 47 -1.58 12.33 -18.22
C THR A 47 -1.55 12.16 -19.75
N SER A 48 -1.47 10.91 -20.21
CA SER A 48 -1.48 10.58 -21.63
C SER A 48 -2.89 10.47 -22.22
N GLY A 49 -3.96 10.65 -21.42
CA GLY A 49 -5.35 10.63 -21.87
C GLY A 49 -5.97 9.24 -21.98
N PHE A 50 -5.31 8.19 -21.47
CA PHE A 50 -5.81 6.82 -21.60
C PHE A 50 -7.03 6.52 -20.72
N CYS A 51 -7.35 7.35 -19.73
CA CYS A 51 -8.58 7.20 -18.94
C CYS A 51 -9.85 7.32 -19.79
N GLU A 52 -9.79 8.03 -20.93
CA GLU A 52 -10.93 8.26 -21.84
C GLU A 52 -10.85 7.38 -23.10
N GLU A 53 -9.74 6.66 -23.27
CA GLU A 53 -9.42 5.89 -24.46
C GLU A 53 -10.09 4.51 -24.41
N LYS A 54 -11.13 4.33 -25.23
CA LYS A 54 -11.94 3.09 -25.25
C LYS A 54 -11.15 1.84 -25.60
N SER A 55 -10.05 1.97 -26.36
CA SER A 55 -9.22 0.83 -26.76
C SER A 55 -8.50 0.19 -25.57
N VAL A 56 -8.22 0.96 -24.51
CA VAL A 56 -7.53 0.49 -23.30
C VAL A 56 -8.39 0.54 -22.04
N GLU A 57 -9.65 0.97 -22.15
CA GLU A 57 -10.57 1.14 -21.01
C GLU A 57 -10.62 -0.09 -20.10
N ARG A 58 -10.67 -1.31 -20.64
CA ARG A 58 -10.63 -2.55 -19.81
C ARG A 58 -9.40 -2.60 -18.92
N TRP A 59 -8.22 -2.34 -19.48
CA TRP A 59 -6.95 -2.39 -18.76
C TRP A 59 -6.85 -1.27 -17.74
N ILE A 60 -7.29 -0.07 -18.08
CA ILE A 60 -7.27 1.08 -17.16
C ILE A 60 -8.30 0.90 -16.05
N ARG A 61 -9.46 0.31 -16.34
CA ARG A 61 -10.49 0.01 -15.33
C ARG A 61 -10.04 -1.05 -14.33
N GLU A 62 -9.27 -2.05 -14.77
CA GLU A 62 -8.71 -3.03 -13.85
C GLU A 62 -7.45 -2.52 -13.13
N GLY A 63 -6.61 -1.75 -13.83
CA GLY A 63 -5.28 -1.35 -13.36
C GLY A 63 -5.24 -0.02 -12.60
N CYS A 64 -6.07 0.94 -13.00
CA CYS A 64 -6.04 2.34 -12.57
C CYS A 64 -7.44 2.88 -12.24
N GLU A 65 -8.30 2.01 -11.68
CA GLU A 65 -9.68 2.32 -11.28
C GLU A 65 -9.77 3.57 -10.40
N ARG A 66 -8.82 3.75 -9.48
CA ARG A 66 -8.83 4.91 -8.57
C ARG A 66 -8.33 6.17 -9.25
N THR A 67 -7.22 6.10 -9.99
CA THR A 67 -6.63 7.25 -10.67
C THR A 67 -7.51 7.80 -11.78
N CYS A 68 -8.23 6.92 -12.51
CA CYS A 68 -9.15 7.31 -13.57
C CYS A 68 -10.60 7.49 -13.10
N GLY A 69 -10.89 7.31 -11.80
CA GLY A 69 -12.22 7.58 -11.24
C GLY A 69 -13.30 6.55 -11.60
N PHE A 70 -12.91 5.30 -11.83
CA PHE A 70 -13.83 4.17 -12.09
C PHE A 70 -14.36 3.49 -10.83
N CYS A 71 -13.94 3.92 -9.64
CA CYS A 71 -14.54 3.49 -8.38
C CYS A 71 -16.04 3.84 -8.36
N VAL A 72 -16.89 2.86 -8.03
CA VAL A 72 -18.34 3.04 -7.83
C VAL A 72 -18.74 2.74 -6.39
#